data_AF-A0A364GPT7-F1
#
_entry.id   AF-A0A364GPT7-F1
#
_cell.length_a   1.000
_cell.length_b   1.000
_cell.length_c   1.000
_cell.angle_alpha   90.00
_cell.angle_beta   90.00
_cell.angle_gamma   90.00
#
_symmetry.space_group_name_H-M   'P 1'
#
loop_
_entity.id
_entity.type
_entity.pdbx_description
1 polymer ?
#
loop_
_entity_poly.entity_id
_entity_poly.type
_entity_poly.pdbx_seq_one_letter_code
_entity_poly.pdbx_strand_id
1 'polypeptide(L)'
;MKCLELELVGGFHAGPLFVPVKRRAPLITSGKTAGRRRRMRERRAMPPWVKLSDLRPFYREAKRLTRETGELHVVDHIVPLDGEIVCGLHVPHNLRVTHWRINAIKANRYWPDMPFEQLDISFS
;
A
#
# COMPACT_ATOMS: atom_id res chain seq x y z
N MET A 1 20.11 -49.94 2.53
CA MET A 1 19.40 -48.74 2.04
C MET A 1 18.39 -49.21 0.99
N LYS A 2 17.10 -49.27 1.32
CA LYS A 2 16.06 -49.64 0.35
C LYS A 2 15.71 -48.40 -0.46
N CYS A 3 16.14 -48.35 -1.71
CA CYS A 3 15.53 -47.48 -2.71
C CYS A 3 14.07 -47.91 -2.84
N LEU A 4 13.14 -47.00 -2.54
CA LEU A 4 11.74 -47.21 -2.84
C LEU A 4 11.61 -47.26 -4.36
N GLU A 5 11.37 -48.46 -4.87
CA GLU A 5 11.08 -48.73 -6.27
C GLU A 5 9.75 -48.06 -6.59
N LEU A 6 9.82 -46.97 -7.35
CA LEU A 6 8.66 -46.17 -7.73
C LEU A 6 7.91 -46.93 -8.82
N GLU A 7 6.74 -47.46 -8.48
CA GLU A 7 5.90 -48.18 -9.46
C GLU A 7 5.50 -47.25 -10.61
N LEU A 8 6.07 -47.53 -11.78
CA LEU A 8 5.75 -46.88 -13.05
C LEU A 8 4.59 -47.62 -13.71
N VAL A 9 3.37 -47.08 -13.58
CA VAL A 9 2.23 -47.61 -14.34
C VAL A 9 2.28 -47.01 -15.75
N GLY A 10 2.51 -47.85 -16.77
CA GLY A 10 2.44 -47.45 -18.19
C GLY A 10 3.58 -46.56 -18.70
N GLY A 11 4.76 -46.57 -18.04
CA GLY A 11 5.95 -45.82 -18.49
C GLY A 11 5.97 -44.35 -18.10
N PHE A 12 4.99 -43.85 -17.35
CA PHE A 12 4.98 -42.49 -16.81
C PHE A 12 4.88 -42.50 -15.28
N HIS A 13 5.73 -41.69 -14.64
CA HIS A 13 5.72 -41.48 -13.19
C HIS A 13 4.59 -40.51 -12.83
N ALA A 14 3.70 -40.87 -11.90
CA ALA A 14 2.73 -39.93 -11.32
C ALA A 14 3.51 -38.84 -10.55
N GLY A 15 3.76 -37.70 -11.19
CA GLY A 15 4.51 -36.60 -10.58
C GLY A 15 3.64 -35.69 -9.70
N PRO A 16 4.13 -34.48 -9.32
CA PRO A 16 5.54 -34.10 -9.15
C PRO A 16 5.77 -33.40 -7.80
N LEU A 17 6.85 -33.74 -7.08
CA LEU A 17 7.40 -32.95 -5.97
C LEU A 17 7.85 -31.52 -6.41
N PHE A 18 7.83 -31.25 -7.72
CA PHE A 18 8.31 -30.02 -8.34
C PHE A 18 7.22 -29.23 -9.10
N VAL A 19 5.92 -29.52 -8.94
CA VAL A 19 4.90 -28.60 -9.49
C VAL A 19 4.90 -27.35 -8.65
N PRO A 20 5.11 -26.16 -9.24
CA PRO A 20 4.81 -24.92 -8.56
C PRO A 20 3.31 -24.94 -8.25
N VAL A 21 2.95 -25.32 -7.02
CA VAL A 21 1.57 -25.21 -6.56
C VAL A 21 1.29 -23.71 -6.52
N LYS A 22 0.53 -23.21 -7.50
CA LYS A 22 0.11 -21.80 -7.56
C LYS A 22 -0.86 -21.53 -6.42
N ARG A 23 -0.34 -21.37 -5.21
CA ARG A 23 -1.11 -20.94 -4.04
C ARG A 23 -1.50 -19.48 -4.28
N ARG A 24 -2.80 -19.19 -4.30
CA ARG A 24 -3.25 -17.80 -4.29
C ARG A 24 -2.73 -17.15 -3.02
N ALA A 25 -2.08 -16.00 -3.15
CA ALA A 25 -1.68 -15.23 -1.98
C ALA A 25 -2.93 -14.91 -1.13
N PRO A 26 -2.83 -14.93 0.21
CA PRO A 26 -3.97 -14.62 1.05
C PRO A 26 -4.47 -13.20 0.78
N LEU A 27 -5.79 -13.03 0.73
CA LEU A 27 -6.44 -11.72 0.72
C LEU A 27 -6.17 -11.05 2.07
N ILE A 28 -5.43 -9.95 2.05
CA ILE A 28 -5.13 -9.15 3.25
C ILE A 28 -6.02 -7.92 3.22
N THR A 29 -7.18 -8.02 3.86
CA THR A 29 -8.21 -6.96 3.84
C THR A 29 -8.03 -5.97 4.99
N SER A 30 -7.65 -6.43 6.18
CA SER A 30 -7.41 -5.59 7.36
C SER A 30 -6.55 -6.32 8.41
N GLY A 31 -6.14 -5.60 9.47
CA GLY A 31 -5.43 -6.19 10.62
C GLY A 31 -3.91 -5.98 10.65
N LYS A 32 -3.23 -6.73 11.53
CA LYS A 32 -1.79 -6.54 11.84
C LYS A 32 -0.90 -6.62 10.59
N THR A 33 -1.21 -7.54 9.68
CA THR A 33 -0.42 -7.74 8.46
C THR A 33 -0.58 -6.59 7.47
N ALA A 34 -1.81 -6.05 7.32
CA ALA A 34 -2.07 -4.86 6.51
C ALA A 34 -1.30 -3.64 7.05
N GLY A 35 -1.35 -3.42 8.36
CA GLY A 35 -0.59 -2.36 9.02
C GLY A 35 0.93 -2.49 8.85
N ARG A 36 1.46 -3.73 8.91
CA ARG A 36 2.89 -4.00 8.66
C ARG A 36 3.28 -3.67 7.21
N ARG A 37 2.46 -4.06 6.23
CA ARG A 37 2.70 -3.76 4.80
C ARG A 37 2.74 -2.25 4.55
N ARG A 38 1.78 -1.51 5.11
CA ARG A 38 1.77 -0.04 5.03
C ARG A 38 3.06 0.57 5.58
N ARG A 39 3.47 0.21 6.80
CA ARG A 39 4.70 0.74 7.42
C ARG A 39 5.96 0.37 6.63
N MET A 40 6.00 -0.83 6.04
CA MET A 40 7.10 -1.24 5.17
C MET A 40 7.18 -0.38 3.92
N ARG A 41 6.05 -0.02 3.30
CA ARG A 41 6.02 0.90 2.15
C ARG A 41 6.49 2.30 2.53
N GLU A 42 5.95 2.85 3.62
CA GLU A 42 6.39 4.15 4.16
C GLU A 42 7.91 4.15 4.40
N ARG A 43 8.46 3.09 5.01
CA ARG A 43 9.90 2.95 5.26
C ARG A 43 10.71 2.83 3.96
N ARG A 44 10.23 2.09 2.97
CA ARG A 44 10.92 1.93 1.68
C ARG A 44 10.93 3.22 0.87
N ALA A 45 9.86 4.00 0.95
CA ALA A 45 9.72 5.27 0.26
C ALA A 45 10.38 6.43 1.03
N MET A 46 10.90 6.22 2.24
CA MET A 46 11.56 7.25 3.05
C MET A 46 13.03 7.38 2.64
N PRO A 47 13.45 8.49 2.02
CA PRO A 47 14.85 8.69 1.63
C PRO A 47 15.77 8.83 2.85
N PRO A 48 17.08 8.54 2.73
CA PRO A 48 18.03 8.61 3.85
C PRO A 48 18.15 10.00 4.50
N TRP A 49 17.86 11.06 3.75
CA TRP A 49 17.92 12.44 4.22
C TRP A 49 16.69 12.89 5.01
N VAL A 50 15.59 12.12 4.99
CA VAL A 50 14.39 12.44 5.78
C VAL A 50 14.50 11.84 7.16
N LYS A 51 14.20 12.66 8.18
CA LYS A 51 14.08 12.20 9.56
C LYS A 51 12.62 12.15 9.97
N LEU A 52 12.31 11.26 10.93
CA LEU A 52 10.97 11.19 11.52
C LEU A 52 10.56 12.52 12.19
N SER A 53 11.53 13.33 12.65
CA SER A 53 11.28 14.68 13.19
C SER A 53 10.54 15.56 12.21
N ASP A 54 10.83 15.42 10.92
CA ASP A 54 10.34 16.31 9.86
C ASP A 54 8.88 15.98 9.51
N LEU A 55 8.46 14.74 9.81
CA LEU A 55 7.10 14.25 9.58
C LEU A 55 6.17 14.48 10.78
N ARG A 56 6.73 14.57 12.00
CA ARG A 56 5.95 14.77 13.25
C ARG A 56 4.99 15.97 13.22
N PRO A 57 5.33 17.14 12.65
CA PRO A 57 4.42 18.28 12.58
C PRO A 57 3.08 17.94 11.91
N PHE A 58 3.10 17.16 10.81
CA PHE A 58 1.88 16.79 10.09
C PHE A 58 0.94 15.91 10.94
N TYR A 59 1.49 14.93 11.65
CA TYR A 59 0.69 14.07 12.53
C TYR A 59 0.16 14.84 13.75
N ARG A 60 0.95 15.79 14.28
CA ARG A 60 0.50 16.68 15.36
C ARG A 60 -0.65 17.56 14.88
N GLU A 61 -0.53 18.11 13.67
CA GLU A 61 -1.53 18.97 13.08
C GLU A 61 -2.82 18.22 12.78
N ALA A 62 -2.74 17.02 12.20
CA ALA A 62 -3.89 16.14 12.03
C ALA A 62 -4.62 15.86 13.36
N LYS A 63 -3.86 15.61 14.44
CA LYS A 63 -4.43 15.39 15.78
C LYS A 63 -5.06 16.66 16.35
N ARG A 64 -4.46 17.83 16.10
CA ARG A 64 -4.98 19.14 16.52
C ARG A 64 -6.31 19.42 15.84
N LEU A 65 -6.36 19.34 14.50
CA LEU A 65 -7.57 19.54 13.72
C LEU A 65 -8.67 18.55 14.11
N THR A 66 -8.33 17.28 14.33
CA THR A 66 -9.30 16.28 14.79
C THR A 66 -9.98 16.66 16.11
N ARG A 67 -9.22 17.26 17.03
CA ARG A 67 -9.76 17.70 18.32
C ARG A 67 -10.60 18.96 18.20
N GLU A 68 -10.22 19.86 17.31
CA GLU A 68 -10.89 21.15 17.10
C GLU A 68 -12.19 21.01 16.32
N THR A 69 -12.20 20.20 15.25
CA THR A 69 -13.39 20.02 14.41
C THR A 69 -14.31 18.90 14.91
N GLY A 70 -13.81 18.01 15.78
CA GLY A 70 -14.53 16.79 16.18
C GLY A 70 -14.56 15.71 15.09
N GLU A 71 -13.95 15.95 13.93
CA GLU A 71 -13.94 15.04 12.78
C GLU A 71 -12.52 14.53 12.50
N LEU A 72 -12.39 13.26 12.09
CA LEU A 72 -11.09 12.64 11.90
C LEU A 72 -10.29 13.30 10.75
N HIS A 73 -9.14 13.88 11.10
CA HIS A 73 -8.15 14.35 10.15
C HIS A 73 -6.99 13.36 10.08
N VAL A 74 -6.50 13.09 8.87
CA VAL A 74 -5.44 12.13 8.59
C VAL A 74 -4.32 12.77 7.77
N VAL A 75 -3.14 12.17 7.83
CA VAL A 75 -2.01 12.54 6.96
C VAL A 75 -2.09 11.71 5.68
N ASP A 76 -2.29 12.40 4.56
CA ASP A 76 -2.37 11.89 3.19
C ASP A 76 -1.04 12.14 2.45
N HIS A 77 -0.70 11.26 1.52
CA HIS A 77 0.43 11.44 0.61
C HIS A 77 -0.06 12.05 -0.69
N ILE A 78 0.38 13.25 -1.07
CA ILE A 78 -0.10 13.97 -2.27
C ILE A 78 0.03 13.07 -3.51
N VAL A 79 1.24 12.55 -3.75
CA VAL A 79 1.54 11.50 -4.72
C VAL A 79 1.52 10.14 -3.99
N PRO A 80 0.79 9.13 -4.51
CA PRO A 80 0.61 7.84 -3.82
C PRO A 80 1.92 7.05 -3.70
N LEU A 81 2.09 6.34 -2.58
CA LEU A 81 3.23 5.41 -2.38
C LEU A 81 3.04 4.04 -3.05
N ASP A 82 1.81 3.71 -3.47
CA ASP A 82 1.41 2.41 -4.02
C ASP A 82 0.50 2.65 -5.24
N GLY A 83 0.88 3.60 -6.08
CA GLY A 83 0.20 3.88 -7.35
C GLY A 83 0.54 2.82 -8.40
N GLU A 84 -0.34 2.70 -9.41
CA GLU A 84 -0.12 1.77 -10.52
C GLU A 84 1.03 2.22 -11.43
N ILE A 85 1.11 3.53 -11.69
CA ILE A 85 2.07 4.13 -12.63
C ILE A 85 3.17 4.96 -11.94
N VAL A 86 2.97 5.35 -10.67
CA VAL A 86 3.94 6.17 -9.93
C VAL A 86 4.09 5.67 -8.49
N CYS A 87 5.28 5.92 -7.93
CA CYS A 87 5.58 5.72 -6.53
C CYS A 87 6.18 7.03 -5.97
N GLY A 88 5.41 7.69 -5.10
CA GLY A 88 5.86 8.89 -4.39
C GLY A 88 6.87 8.59 -3.28
N LEU A 89 7.45 9.66 -2.70
CA LEU A 89 8.37 9.56 -1.57
C LEU A 89 7.67 9.84 -0.24
N HIS A 90 8.12 9.22 0.85
CA HIS A 90 7.65 9.53 2.19
C HIS A 90 8.44 10.70 2.79
N VAL A 91 8.16 11.91 2.28
CA VAL A 91 8.88 13.16 2.58
C VAL A 91 7.89 14.25 3.00
N PRO A 92 8.28 15.27 3.78
CA PRO A 92 7.40 16.37 4.20
C PRO A 92 6.62 17.03 3.06
N HIS A 93 7.27 17.30 1.93
CA HIS A 93 6.67 17.94 0.75
C HIS A 93 5.61 17.08 0.06
N ASN A 94 5.62 15.76 0.29
CA ASN A 94 4.61 14.86 -0.23
C ASN A 94 3.52 14.54 0.81
N LEU A 95 3.53 15.17 1.99
CA LEU A 95 2.50 14.98 3.01
C LEU A 95 1.55 16.17 3.08
N ARG A 96 0.27 15.88 3.30
CA ARG A 96 -0.78 16.87 3.54
C ARG A 96 -1.72 16.38 4.62
N VAL A 97 -2.17 17.27 5.50
CA VAL A 97 -3.27 16.96 6.43
C VAL A 97 -4.59 17.18 5.72
N THR A 98 -5.47 16.18 5.74
CA THR A 98 -6.78 16.25 5.08
C THR A 98 -7.84 15.54 5.90
N HIS A 99 -9.11 15.82 5.61
CA HIS A 99 -10.23 15.13 6.22
C HIS A 99 -10.29 13.67 5.76
N TRP A 100 -10.60 12.73 6.66
CA TRP A 100 -10.58 11.29 6.39
C TRP A 100 -11.43 10.90 5.18
N ARG A 101 -12.59 11.56 5.00
CA ARG A 101 -13.52 11.27 3.91
C ARG A 101 -12.91 11.62 2.55
N ILE A 102 -12.22 12.75 2.45
CA ILE A 102 -11.56 13.19 1.22
C ILE A 102 -10.40 12.24 0.90
N ASN A 103 -9.60 11.84 1.90
CA ASN A 103 -8.54 10.85 1.72
C ASN A 103 -9.09 9.50 1.22
N ALA A 104 -10.20 9.04 1.78
CA ALA A 104 -10.83 7.78 1.39
C ALA A 104 -11.35 7.83 -0.06
N ILE A 105 -11.92 8.96 -0.49
CA ILE A 105 -12.36 9.17 -1.88
C ILE A 105 -11.16 9.26 -2.82
N LYS A 106 -10.11 9.98 -2.45
CA LYS A 106 -8.89 10.10 -3.27
C LYS A 106 -8.22 8.74 -3.50
N ALA A 107 -7.99 7.99 -2.42
CA ALA A 107 -7.17 6.77 -2.44
C ALA A 107 -5.86 7.00 -3.24
N ASN A 108 -5.52 6.11 -4.16
CA ASN A 108 -4.35 6.25 -5.04
C ASN A 108 -4.71 6.75 -6.45
N ARG A 109 -5.90 7.37 -6.63
CA ARG A 109 -6.47 7.67 -7.96
C ARG A 109 -6.11 9.04 -8.52
N TYR A 110 -5.68 9.97 -7.67
CA TYR A 110 -5.45 11.36 -8.03
C TYR A 110 -4.13 11.89 -7.44
N TRP A 111 -3.35 12.59 -8.26
CA TRP A 111 -2.29 13.51 -7.85
C TRP A 111 -2.18 14.64 -8.90
N PRO A 112 -1.61 15.82 -8.55
CA PRO A 112 -1.62 17.00 -9.41
C PRO A 112 -1.05 16.78 -10.83
N ASP A 113 0.07 16.06 -10.92
CA ASP A 113 0.77 15.81 -12.19
C ASP A 113 0.45 14.43 -12.78
N MET A 114 -0.76 13.91 -12.55
CA MET A 114 -1.13 12.61 -13.13
C MET A 114 -1.25 12.73 -14.66
N PRO A 115 -0.68 11.79 -15.43
CA PRO A 115 -0.99 11.73 -16.85
C PRO A 115 -2.47 11.39 -17.02
N PHE A 116 -3.04 11.87 -18.12
CA PHE A 116 -4.45 11.72 -18.54
C PHE A 116 -5.45 12.70 -17.89
N GLU A 117 -6.40 13.18 -18.71
CA GLU A 117 -7.52 14.00 -18.24
C GLU A 117 -8.36 13.22 -17.24
N GLN A 118 -8.59 13.82 -16.07
CA GLN A 118 -9.61 13.33 -15.17
C GLN A 118 -10.93 13.65 -15.80
N LEU A 119 -11.70 12.62 -16.16
CA LEU A 119 -13.11 12.81 -16.46
C LEU A 119 -13.74 13.39 -15.20
N ASP A 120 -14.13 14.66 -15.27
CA ASP A 120 -14.95 15.29 -14.25
C ASP A 120 -16.16 14.38 -14.04
N ILE A 121 -16.20 13.70 -12.90
CA ILE A 121 -17.38 12.98 -12.45
C ILE A 121 -18.34 14.04 -11.89
N SER A 122 -18.76 14.94 -12.77
CA SER A 122 -19.88 15.85 -12.57
C SER A 122 -21.11 14.97 -12.45
N PHE A 123 -21.39 14.50 -11.24
CA PHE A 123 -22.66 13.88 -10.92
C PHE A 123 -23.74 14.95 -11.14
N SER A 124 -24.45 14.84 -12.26
CA SER A 124 -25.74 15.50 -12.46
C SER A 124 -26.85 14.74 -11.73
#